data_AF-A0A4U0Z0H4-F1
#
_entry.id   AF-A0A4U0Z0H4-F1
#
_cell.length_a   1.000
_cell.length_b   1.000
_cell.length_c   1.000
_cell.angle_alpha   90.00
_cell.angle_beta   90.00
_cell.angle_gamma   90.00
#
_symmetry.space_group_name_H-M   'P 1'
#
loop_
_entity.id
_entity.type
_entity.pdbx_description
1 polymer ?
#
loop_
_entity_poly.entity_id
_entity_poly.type
_entity_poly.pdbx_seq_one_letter_code
_entity_poly.pdbx_strand_id
1 'polypeptide(L)'
;MTSDEATRLAELLDKMRAAILAGNLGALAPLGRAAEQLLAEPVPMTQAEAMALREKAAQNLACLAAAGRGIRAAQRRLVEVREAVTGVMSVYDAHGHRAACAAATSLIQRL
;
A
#
# COMPACT_ATOMS: atom_id res chain seq x y z
N MET A 1 -18.93 2.39 -31.50
CA MET A 1 -18.58 3.76 -31.08
C MET A 1 -18.24 3.67 -29.61
N THR A 2 -16.95 3.73 -29.28
CA THR A 2 -16.50 3.76 -27.89
C THR A 2 -16.93 5.06 -27.24
N SER A 3 -17.38 5.01 -25.99
CA SER A 3 -17.72 6.22 -25.25
C SER A 3 -16.45 6.97 -24.85
N ASP A 4 -16.39 8.27 -25.13
CA ASP A 4 -15.25 9.13 -24.77
C ASP A 4 -14.99 9.08 -23.26
N GLU A 5 -16.05 9.06 -22.46
CA GLU A 5 -15.97 8.96 -21.00
C GLU A 5 -15.44 7.60 -20.52
N ALA A 6 -15.82 6.50 -21.16
CA ALA A 6 -15.28 5.17 -20.84
C ALA A 6 -13.77 5.10 -21.14
N THR A 7 -13.33 5.74 -22.22
CA THR A 7 -11.90 5.88 -22.56
C THR A 7 -11.16 6.67 -21.49
N ARG A 8 -11.71 7.81 -21.06
CA ARG A 8 -11.13 8.63 -20.00
C ARG A 8 -11.04 7.91 -18.66
N LEU A 9 -12.04 7.10 -18.30
CA LEU A 9 -11.98 6.25 -17.11
C LEU A 9 -10.86 5.19 -17.23
N ALA A 10 -10.71 4.56 -18.39
CA ALA A 10 -9.65 3.59 -18.62
C ALA A 10 -8.26 4.23 -18.46
N GLU A 11 -8.06 5.44 -19.00
CA GLU A 11 -6.81 6.18 -18.84
C GLU A 11 -6.51 6.54 -17.37
N LEU A 12 -7.53 6.92 -16.60
CA LEU A 12 -7.35 7.17 -15.17
C LEU A 12 -6.92 5.92 -14.42
N LEU A 13 -7.51 4.77 -14.74
CA LEU A 13 -7.10 3.48 -14.17
C LEU A 13 -5.65 3.13 -14.57
N ASP A 14 -5.23 3.41 -15.80
CA ASP A 14 -3.85 3.18 -16.23
C ASP A 14 -2.86 4.13 -15.53
N LYS A 15 -3.22 5.40 -15.33
CA LYS A 15 -2.44 6.37 -14.54
C LYS A 15 -2.31 5.94 -13.08
N MET A 16 -3.39 5.42 -12.49
CA MET A 16 -3.34 4.86 -11.13
C MET A 16 -2.40 3.67 -11.05
N ARG A 17 -2.45 2.76 -12.03
CA ARG A 17 -1.54 1.61 -12.09
C ARG A 17 -0.08 2.05 -12.13
N ALA A 18 0.24 3.01 -13.00
CA ALA A 18 1.58 3.56 -13.11
C ALA A 18 2.04 4.20 -11.78
N ALA A 19 1.18 4.96 -11.11
CA ALA A 19 1.47 5.57 -9.82
C ALA A 19 1.72 4.53 -8.72
N ILE A 20 0.94 3.45 -8.67
CA ILE A 20 1.13 2.33 -7.72
C ILE A 20 2.49 1.67 -7.96
N LEU A 21 2.82 1.34 -9.20
CA LEU A 21 4.08 0.68 -9.56
C LEU A 21 5.30 1.57 -9.29
N ALA A 22 5.16 2.89 -9.47
CA ALA A 22 6.21 3.87 -9.16
C ALA A 22 6.32 4.18 -7.65
N GLY A 23 5.44 3.64 -6.81
CA GLY A 23 5.37 3.99 -5.38
C GLY A 23 4.88 5.41 -5.10
N ASN A 24 4.38 6.13 -6.12
CA ASN A 24 3.83 7.47 -5.98
C ASN A 24 2.38 7.44 -5.49
N LEU A 25 2.19 7.00 -4.23
CA LEU A 25 0.86 6.86 -3.66
C LEU A 25 0.15 8.20 -3.44
N GLY A 26 0.89 9.31 -3.34
CA GLY A 26 0.33 10.66 -3.24
C GLY A 26 -0.48 11.08 -4.46
N ALA A 27 -0.14 10.55 -5.65
CA ALA A 27 -0.89 10.80 -6.88
C ALA A 27 -2.26 10.11 -6.93
N LEU A 28 -2.54 9.13 -6.06
CA LEU A 28 -3.77 8.35 -6.12
C LEU A 28 -5.00 9.13 -5.66
N ALA A 29 -4.87 9.99 -4.65
CA ALA A 29 -5.99 10.80 -4.17
C ALA A 29 -6.59 11.73 -5.24
N PRO A 30 -5.81 12.54 -5.99
CA PRO A 30 -6.37 13.35 -7.07
C PRO A 30 -6.90 12.50 -8.24
N LEU A 31 -6.26 11.37 -8.58
CA LEU A 31 -6.74 10.47 -9.62
C LEU A 31 -8.10 9.84 -9.25
N GLY A 32 -8.28 9.45 -7.98
CA GLY A 32 -9.52 8.89 -7.46
C GLY A 32 -10.67 9.89 -7.57
N ARG A 33 -10.44 11.14 -7.13
CA ARG A 33 -11.43 12.22 -7.29
C ARG A 33 -11.82 12.47 -8.74
N ALA A 34 -10.85 12.43 -9.67
CA ALA A 34 -11.15 12.60 -11.09
C ALA A 34 -12.02 11.46 -11.64
N ALA A 35 -11.81 10.22 -11.16
CA ALA A 35 -12.65 9.08 -11.54
C ALA A 35 -14.06 9.20 -10.95
N GLU A 36 -14.18 9.58 -9.67
CA GLU A 36 -15.47 9.85 -9.01
C GLU A 36 -16.26 10.94 -9.72
N GLN A 37 -15.60 12.03 -10.15
CA GLN A 37 -16.24 13.10 -10.90
C GLN A 37 -16.78 12.65 -12.25
N LEU A 38 -16.06 11.78 -12.97
CA LEU A 38 -16.55 11.20 -14.23
C LEU A 38 -17.72 10.24 -14.01
N LEU A 39 -17.75 9.56 -12.86
CA LEU A 39 -18.80 8.63 -12.47
C LEU A 39 -19.98 9.31 -11.76
N ALA A 40 -19.93 10.63 -11.57
CA ALA A 40 -21.01 11.38 -10.93
C ALA A 40 -22.31 11.31 -11.75
N GLU A 41 -22.18 11.17 -13.07
CA GLU A 41 -23.29 10.95 -14.00
C GLU A 41 -23.18 9.55 -14.63
N PRO A 42 -24.31 8.97 -15.09
CA PRO A 42 -24.29 7.69 -15.78
C PRO A 42 -23.48 7.77 -17.08
N VAL A 43 -22.32 7.13 -17.09
CA VAL A 43 -21.47 7.05 -18.27
C VAL A 43 -22.04 6.02 -19.25
N PRO A 44 -22.47 6.41 -20.47
CA PRO A 44 -22.92 5.45 -21.46
C PRO A 44 -21.73 4.59 -21.87
N MET A 45 -21.85 3.27 -21.75
CA MET A 45 -20.83 2.32 -22.17
C MET A 45 -21.46 0.98 -22.54
N THR A 46 -20.81 0.25 -23.42
CA THR A 46 -21.15 -1.13 -23.74
C THR A 46 -20.78 -2.05 -22.58
N GLN A 47 -21.42 -3.22 -22.53
CA GLN A 47 -21.07 -4.25 -21.54
C GLN A 47 -19.58 -4.65 -21.61
N ALA A 48 -19.02 -4.72 -22.83
CA ALA A 48 -17.61 -5.06 -23.02
C ALA A 48 -16.67 -4.00 -22.42
N GLU A 49 -16.97 -2.72 -22.61
CA GLU A 49 -16.22 -1.61 -21.99
C GLU A 49 -16.31 -1.64 -20.46
N ALA A 50 -17.52 -1.86 -19.92
CA ALA A 50 -17.73 -1.97 -18.48
C ALA A 50 -16.93 -3.14 -17.87
N MET A 51 -16.91 -4.29 -18.55
CA MET A 51 -16.12 -5.45 -18.12
C MET A 51 -14.62 -5.16 -18.16
N ALA A 52 -14.13 -4.50 -19.21
CA ALA A 52 -12.72 -4.12 -19.33
C ALA A 52 -12.28 -3.12 -18.24
N LEU A 53 -13.13 -2.13 -17.92
CA LEU A 53 -12.90 -1.19 -16.83
C LEU A 53 -12.87 -1.89 -15.47
N ARG A 54 -13.82 -2.81 -15.23
CA ARG A 54 -13.87 -3.60 -14.00
C ARG A 54 -12.61 -4.43 -13.81
N GLU A 55 -12.11 -5.04 -14.87
CA GLU A 55 -10.88 -5.84 -14.84
C GLU A 55 -9.66 -4.96 -14.49
N LYS A 56 -9.51 -3.79 -15.13
CA LYS A 56 -8.46 -2.80 -14.78
C LYS A 56 -8.55 -2.36 -13.31
N ALA A 57 -9.75 -2.06 -12.83
CA ALA A 57 -9.97 -1.66 -11.44
C ALA A 57 -9.61 -2.78 -10.46
N ALA A 58 -9.96 -4.04 -10.77
CA ALA A 58 -9.61 -5.20 -9.96
C ALA A 58 -8.10 -5.42 -9.86
N GLN A 59 -7.37 -5.25 -10.98
CA GLN A 59 -5.91 -5.32 -11.00
C GLN A 59 -5.28 -4.23 -10.12
N ASN A 60 -5.77 -3.00 -10.23
CA ASN A 60 -5.28 -1.90 -9.40
C ASN A 60 -5.54 -2.14 -7.91
N LEU A 61 -6.71 -2.67 -7.55
CA LEU A 61 -7.04 -3.04 -6.17
C LEU A 61 -6.08 -4.11 -5.63
N ALA A 62 -5.77 -5.14 -6.43
CA ALA A 62 -4.82 -6.17 -6.06
C ALA A 62 -3.40 -5.60 -5.84
N CYS A 63 -2.94 -4.71 -6.72
CA CYS A 63 -1.66 -4.02 -6.57
C CYS A 63 -1.62 -3.14 -5.31
N LEU A 64 -2.68 -2.38 -5.03
CA LEU A 64 -2.78 -1.56 -3.82
C LEU A 64 -2.75 -2.39 -2.55
N ALA A 65 -3.48 -3.51 -2.53
CA ALA A 65 -3.47 -4.42 -1.39
C ALA A 65 -2.06 -4.97 -1.13
N ALA A 66 -1.33 -5.33 -2.20
CA ALA A 66 0.06 -5.77 -2.11
C ALA A 66 1.00 -4.67 -1.61
N ALA A 67 0.92 -3.47 -2.19
CA ALA A 67 1.70 -2.31 -1.78
C ALA A 67 1.46 -1.97 -0.30
N GLY A 68 0.20 -1.97 0.15
CA GLY A 68 -0.15 -1.73 1.55
C GLY A 68 0.44 -2.77 2.52
N ARG A 69 0.50 -4.06 2.12
CA ARG A 69 1.21 -5.09 2.91
C ARG A 69 2.70 -4.80 2.99
N GLY A 70 3.33 -4.43 1.87
CA GLY A 70 4.74 -4.08 1.80
C GLY A 70 5.09 -2.88 2.69
N ILE A 71 4.30 -1.81 2.65
CA ILE A 71 4.50 -0.61 3.47
C ILE A 71 4.41 -0.94 4.96
N ARG A 72 3.40 -1.71 5.37
CA ARG A 72 3.29 -2.14 6.78
C ARG A 72 4.47 -2.99 7.22
N ALA A 73 4.98 -3.86 6.34
CA ALA A 73 6.17 -4.64 6.63
C ALA A 73 7.43 -3.76 6.77
N ALA A 74 7.61 -2.78 5.89
CA ALA A 74 8.70 -1.81 5.98
C ALA A 74 8.62 -0.97 7.26
N GLN A 75 7.43 -0.50 7.63
CA GLN A 75 7.22 0.23 8.87
C GLN A 75 7.59 -0.61 10.10
N ARG A 76 7.16 -1.88 10.16
CA ARG A 76 7.57 -2.80 11.25
C ARG A 76 9.09 -2.93 11.31
N ARG A 77 9.74 -3.10 10.15
CA ARG A 77 11.20 -3.23 10.08
C ARG A 77 11.92 -1.98 10.59
N LEU A 78 11.43 -0.79 10.28
CA LEU A 78 12.00 0.46 10.78
C LEU A 78 11.84 0.60 12.30
N VAL A 79 10.73 0.14 12.87
CA VAL A 79 10.54 0.11 14.33
C VAL A 79 11.54 -0.84 14.98
N GLU A 80 11.71 -2.06 14.47
CA GLU A 80 12.69 -3.03 14.97
C GLU A 80 14.13 -2.47 14.95
N VAL A 81 14.52 -1.82 13.84
CA VAL A 81 15.84 -1.18 13.71
C VAL A 81 16.00 -0.07 14.75
N ARG A 82 14.97 0.76 14.93
CA ARG A 82 14.99 1.83 15.94
C ARG A 82 15.15 1.27 17.35
N GLU A 83 14.37 0.25 17.71
CA GLU A 83 14.42 -0.41 19.02
C GLU A 83 15.82 -0.96 19.32
N ALA A 84 16.43 -1.65 18.34
CA ALA A 84 17.79 -2.18 18.45
C ALA A 84 18.85 -1.08 18.66
N VAL A 85 18.74 0.05 17.96
CA VAL A 85 19.66 1.20 18.12
C VAL A 85 19.48 1.87 19.49
N THR A 86 18.26 1.91 20.03
CA THR A 86 17.95 2.49 21.35
C THR A 86 18.25 1.56 22.53
N GLY A 87 18.82 0.37 22.31
CA GLY A 87 19.18 -0.56 23.38
C GLY A 87 18.01 -1.32 24.00
N VAL A 88 16.84 -1.35 23.35
CA VAL A 88 15.74 -2.24 23.72
C VAL A 88 15.87 -3.48 22.86
N MET A 89 16.45 -4.53 23.43
CA MET A 89 16.63 -5.81 22.72
C MET A 89 15.40 -6.66 23.01
N SER A 90 14.53 -6.84 22.00
CA SER A 90 13.42 -7.78 22.13
C SER A 90 13.97 -9.19 22.00
N VAL A 91 13.99 -9.93 23.11
CA VAL A 91 14.46 -11.32 23.17
C VAL A 91 13.24 -12.22 23.13
N TYR A 92 13.28 -13.26 22.29
CA TYR A 92 12.29 -14.32 22.34
C TYR A 92 12.56 -15.19 23.56
N ASP A 93 11.55 -15.39 24.41
CA ASP A 93 11.67 -16.33 25.52
C ASP A 93 11.71 -17.79 25.01
N ALA A 94 11.99 -18.74 25.91
CA ALA A 94 12.04 -20.17 25.58
C ALA A 94 10.70 -20.76 25.08
N HIS A 95 9.61 -19.99 25.17
CA HIS A 95 8.27 -20.36 24.72
C HIS A 95 7.86 -19.64 23.42
N GLY A 96 8.75 -18.82 22.83
CA GLY A 96 8.52 -18.11 21.57
C GLY A 96 7.75 -16.79 21.71
N HIS A 97 7.53 -16.28 22.92
CA HIS A 97 6.89 -14.99 23.12
C HIS A 97 7.90 -13.85 23.03
N ARG A 98 7.47 -12.74 22.44
CA ARG A 98 8.27 -11.51 22.33
C ARG A 98 8.20 -10.73 23.65
N ALA A 99 9.30 -10.71 24.39
CA ALA A 99 9.46 -9.85 25.56
C ALA A 99 10.41 -8.68 25.22
N ALA A 100 10.07 -7.47 25.66
CA ALA A 100 10.99 -6.33 25.61
C ALA A 100 11.91 -6.41 26.83
N CYS A 101 13.20 -6.66 26.61
CA CYS A 101 14.19 -6.57 27.68
C CYS A 101 14.97 -5.27 27.50
N ALA A 102 15.02 -4.43 28.53
CA ALA A 102 15.98 -3.33 28.55
C ALA A 102 17.37 -3.96 28.52
N ALA A 103 18.24 -3.54 27.59
CA ALA A 103 19.62 -4.01 27.57
C ALA A 103 20.26 -3.70 28.93
N ALA A 104 20.47 -4.73 29.74
CA ALA A 104 21.12 -4.59 31.02
C ALA A 104 22.56 -4.13 30.77
N THR A 105 22.80 -2.82 30.94
CA THR A 105 24.14 -2.24 31.06
C THR A 105 24.75 -2.63 32.41
N SER A 106 24.90 -3.93 32.71
CA SER A 106 25.38 -4.38 34.02
C SER A 106 26.24 -5.64 34.00
N LEU A 107 27.05 -5.85 32.95
CA LEU A 107 28.01 -6.97 32.89
C LEU A 107 29.44 -6.56 32.52
N ILE A 108 29.87 -5.35 32.91
CA ILE A 108 31.30 -4.95 32.91
C ILE A 108 31.81 -4.62 34.33
N GLN A 109 31.02 -4.85 35.38
CA GLN A 109 31.44 -4.56 36.75
C GLN A 109 31.41 -5.81 37.62
N ARG A 110 32.33 -6.75 37.33
CA ARG A 110 32.94 -7.73 38.25
C ARG A 110 33.74 -8.72 37.41
N LEU A 111 35.04 -8.48 37.31
CA LEU A 111 36.13 -9.39 37.66
C LEU A 111 37.47 -8.69 37.37
#